data_AF-A0A8T8WER4-F1
#
_entry.id   AF-A0A8T8WER4-F1
#
_cell.length_a   1.000
_cell.length_b   1.000
_cell.length_c   1.000
_cell.angle_alpha   90.00
_cell.angle_beta   90.00
_cell.angle_gamma   90.00
#
_symmetry.space_group_name_H-M   'P 1'
#
loop_
_entity.id
_entity.type
_entity.pdbx_description
1 polymer ?
#
loop_
_entity_poly.entity_id
_entity_poly.type
_entity_poly.pdbx_seq_one_letter_code
_entity_poly.pdbx_strand_id
1 'polypeptide(L)'
;MSKASTNGEGGDDIVTVNFKATESFLEEIDATWQGRGFNSRSEFIRYTLRDAVEFPTFDRDELIALLAAEEDISEDQTMSAAEARERFGTADE
;
A
#
# COMPACT_ATOMS: atom_id res chain seq x y z
N MET A 1 -23.31 -4.67 -14.84
CA MET A 1 -22.22 -4.08 -15.65
C MET A 1 -21.93 -2.69 -15.13
N SER A 2 -21.01 -2.56 -14.17
CA SER A 2 -20.59 -1.25 -13.70
C SER A 2 -19.77 -0.59 -14.80
N LYS A 3 -20.29 0.48 -15.39
CA LYS A 3 -19.52 1.43 -16.19
C LYS A 3 -18.48 2.03 -15.24
N ALA A 4 -17.27 1.47 -15.21
CA ALA A 4 -16.12 2.25 -14.78
C ALA A 4 -16.06 3.45 -15.73
N SER A 5 -16.38 4.63 -15.22
CA SER A 5 -16.52 5.85 -16.01
C SER A 5 -15.15 6.20 -16.59
N THR A 6 -14.97 6.02 -17.90
CA THR A 6 -13.72 6.41 -18.59
C THR A 6 -13.93 7.49 -19.64
N ASN A 7 -15.10 8.12 -19.71
CA ASN A 7 -15.34 9.28 -20.58
C ASN A 7 -16.04 10.38 -19.77
N GLY A 8 -15.25 11.17 -19.05
CA GLY A 8 -15.64 12.50 -18.59
C GLY A 8 -14.72 13.50 -19.28
N GLU A 9 -15.30 14.50 -19.96
CA GLU A 9 -14.56 15.63 -20.53
C GLU A 9 -13.77 16.33 -19.42
N GLY A 10 -12.48 16.00 -19.29
CA GLY A 10 -11.60 16.47 -18.21
C GLY A 10 -10.84 15.38 -17.45
N GLY A 11 -11.04 14.09 -17.76
CA GLY A 11 -10.27 12.97 -17.22
C GLY A 11 -9.00 12.71 -18.03
N ASP A 12 -7.90 12.42 -17.33
CA ASP A 12 -6.59 12.08 -17.90
C ASP A 12 -6.69 10.91 -18.89
N ASP A 13 -5.91 10.96 -19.96
CA ASP A 13 -5.96 9.95 -21.02
C ASP A 13 -5.54 8.58 -20.48
N ILE A 14 -6.33 7.54 -20.81
CA ILE A 14 -5.98 6.16 -20.44
C ILE A 14 -4.85 5.68 -21.34
N VAL A 15 -3.67 5.48 -20.77
CA VAL A 15 -2.52 4.88 -21.47
C VAL A 15 -2.43 3.39 -21.16
N THR A 16 -2.12 2.59 -22.19
CA THR A 16 -1.87 1.14 -22.04
C THR A 16 -0.44 0.89 -21.58
N VAL A 17 -0.30 0.12 -20.49
CA VAL A 17 0.99 -0.35 -19.97
C VAL A 17 1.13 -1.85 -20.22
N ASN A 18 2.29 -2.29 -20.69
CA ASN A 18 2.63 -3.71 -20.87
C ASN A 18 3.68 -4.11 -19.83
N PHE A 19 3.48 -5.25 -19.17
CA PHE A 19 4.44 -5.84 -18.24
C PHE A 19 4.62 -7.32 -18.54
N LYS A 20 5.75 -7.88 -18.11
CA LYS A 20 6.04 -9.32 -18.20
C LYS A 20 5.78 -9.96 -16.84
N ALA A 21 5.24 -11.16 -16.84
CA ALA A 21 5.03 -12.00 -15.67
C ALA A 21 5.38 -13.45 -16.02
N THR A 22 5.67 -14.27 -15.01
CA THR A 22 5.76 -15.73 -15.22
C THR A 22 4.35 -16.29 -15.44
N GLU A 23 4.25 -17.42 -16.15
CA GLU A 23 2.97 -18.09 -16.37
C GLU A 23 2.29 -18.46 -15.05
N SER A 24 3.05 -19.01 -14.10
CA SER A 24 2.54 -19.34 -12.76
C SER A 24 1.95 -18.15 -12.02
N PHE A 25 2.59 -16.97 -12.12
CA PHE A 25 2.09 -15.78 -11.46
C PHE A 25 0.84 -15.22 -12.16
N LEU A 26 0.75 -15.36 -13.49
CA LEU A 26 -0.44 -15.00 -14.23
C LEU A 26 -1.65 -15.85 -13.81
N GLU A 27 -1.46 -17.15 -13.55
CA GLU A 27 -2.50 -18.04 -13.04
C GLU A 27 -2.98 -17.61 -11.64
N GLU A 28 -2.05 -17.22 -10.76
CA GLU A 28 -2.39 -16.70 -9.43
C GLU A 28 -3.18 -15.38 -9.50
N ILE A 29 -2.78 -14.47 -10.40
CA ILE A 29 -3.52 -13.24 -10.67
C ILE A 29 -4.93 -13.60 -11.13
N ASP A 30 -5.07 -14.54 -12.07
CA ASP A 30 -6.34 -14.96 -12.66
C ASP A 30 -7.31 -15.55 -11.65
N ALA A 31 -6.83 -16.39 -10.72
CA ALA A 31 -7.63 -16.89 -9.61
C ALA A 31 -8.05 -15.76 -8.64
N THR A 32 -7.14 -14.82 -8.37
CA THR A 32 -7.35 -13.76 -7.38
C THR A 32 -8.41 -12.75 -7.80
N TRP A 33 -8.32 -12.19 -9.02
CA TRP A 33 -9.28 -11.16 -9.44
C TRP A 33 -10.71 -11.69 -9.56
N GLN A 34 -10.85 -12.95 -10.01
CA GLN A 34 -12.15 -13.63 -10.10
C GLN A 34 -12.72 -13.89 -8.72
N GLY A 35 -11.90 -14.44 -7.80
CA GLY A 35 -12.32 -14.70 -6.42
C GLY A 35 -12.70 -13.44 -5.65
N ARG A 36 -12.14 -12.28 -6.03
CA ARG A 36 -12.47 -10.96 -5.47
C ARG A 36 -13.61 -10.23 -6.19
N GLY A 37 -14.18 -10.81 -7.26
CA GLY A 37 -15.36 -10.27 -7.94
C GLY A 37 -15.12 -9.07 -8.86
N PHE A 38 -13.88 -8.85 -9.31
CA PHE A 38 -13.59 -7.80 -10.30
C PHE A 38 -14.21 -8.15 -11.66
N ASN A 39 -14.54 -7.16 -12.49
CA ASN A 39 -15.13 -7.43 -13.82
C ASN A 39 -14.06 -7.78 -14.85
N SER A 40 -12.79 -7.46 -14.58
CA SER A 40 -11.67 -7.79 -15.45
C SER A 40 -10.34 -7.80 -14.70
N ARG A 41 -9.36 -8.50 -15.29
CA ARG A 41 -7.95 -8.47 -14.90
C ARG A 41 -7.38 -7.05 -14.82
N SER A 42 -7.64 -6.25 -15.85
CA SER A 42 -7.14 -4.88 -15.94
C SER A 42 -7.74 -3.96 -14.88
N GLU A 43 -8.96 -4.23 -14.42
CA GLU A 43 -9.56 -3.51 -13.28
C GLU A 43 -8.85 -3.86 -11.97
N PHE A 44 -8.64 -5.15 -11.71
CA PHE A 44 -7.89 -5.61 -10.53
C PHE A 44 -6.46 -5.07 -10.50
N ILE A 45 -5.72 -5.16 -11.61
CA ILE A 45 -4.34 -4.66 -11.68
C ILE A 45 -4.29 -3.15 -11.41
N ARG A 46 -5.19 -2.37 -12.02
CA ARG A 46 -5.26 -0.92 -11.77
C ARG A 46 -5.63 -0.60 -10.33
N TYR A 47 -6.57 -1.34 -9.74
CA TYR A 47 -6.94 -1.20 -8.33
C TYR A 47 -5.73 -1.43 -7.42
N THR A 48 -5.03 -2.55 -7.59
CA THR A 48 -3.86 -2.91 -6.76
C THR A 48 -2.72 -1.93 -6.93
N LEU A 49 -2.44 -1.46 -8.16
CA LEU A 49 -1.41 -0.45 -8.39
C LEU A 49 -1.79 0.90 -7.77
N ARG A 50 -3.06 1.30 -7.85
CA ARG A 50 -3.53 2.54 -7.22
C ARG A 50 -3.43 2.46 -5.70
N ASP A 51 -3.90 1.37 -5.11
CA ASP A 51 -3.84 1.13 -3.67
C ASP A 51 -2.40 1.18 -3.17
N ALA A 52 -1.46 0.52 -3.86
CA ALA A 52 -0.04 0.56 -3.51
C ALA A 52 0.60 1.97 -3.62
N VAL A 53 0.05 2.86 -4.45
CA VAL A 53 0.55 4.23 -4.64
C VAL A 53 -0.13 5.23 -3.70
N GLU A 54 -1.44 5.10 -3.49
CA GLU A 54 -2.24 6.03 -2.67
C GLU A 54 -2.20 5.68 -1.18
N PHE A 55 -2.08 4.38 -0.86
CA PHE A 55 -2.12 3.84 0.50
C PHE A 55 -1.06 2.74 0.67
N PRO A 56 0.24 3.07 0.61
CA PRO A 56 1.29 2.07 0.83
C PRO A 56 1.09 1.46 2.21
N THR A 57 0.56 0.23 2.25
CA THR A 57 0.13 -0.42 3.50
C THR A 57 1.32 -0.89 4.33
N PHE A 58 2.49 -0.95 3.70
CA PHE A 58 3.81 -1.13 4.28
C PHE A 58 4.86 -0.93 3.18
N ASP A 59 5.64 0.14 3.22
CA ASP A 59 6.70 0.38 2.22
C ASP A 59 8.11 0.10 2.75
N ARG A 60 9.10 0.32 1.88
CA ARG A 60 10.52 0.10 2.23
C ARG A 60 10.98 1.02 3.36
N ASP A 61 10.47 2.24 3.40
CA ASP A 61 10.89 3.23 4.39
C ASP A 61 10.30 2.87 5.76
N GLU A 62 9.08 2.35 5.79
CA GLU A 62 8.48 1.78 7.01
C GLU A 62 9.25 0.55 7.51
N LEU A 63 9.72 -0.34 6.63
CA LEU A 63 10.60 -1.44 7.02
C LEU A 63 11.92 -0.94 7.62
N ILE A 64 12.53 0.08 7.00
CA ILE A 64 13.76 0.69 7.51
C ILE A 64 13.51 1.31 8.88
N ALA A 65 12.39 2.01 9.08
CA ALA A 65 12.03 2.61 10.35
C ALA A 65 11.85 1.56 11.46
N LEU A 66 11.21 0.42 11.15
CA LEU A 66 11.10 -0.68 12.10
C LEU A 66 12.46 -1.29 12.48
N LEU A 67 13.37 -1.44 11.51
CA LEU A 67 14.71 -1.95 11.78
C LEU A 67 15.53 -0.99 12.65
N ALA A 68 15.42 0.32 12.40
CA ALA A 68 16.05 1.34 13.23
C ALA A 68 15.47 1.34 14.66
N ALA A 69 14.15 1.20 14.81
CA ALA A 69 13.52 1.11 16.12
C ALA A 69 13.96 -0.13 16.91
N GLU A 70 14.20 -1.26 16.24
CA GLU A 70 14.76 -2.46 16.89
C GLU A 70 16.20 -2.22 17.37
N GLU A 71 17.03 -1.53 16.59
CA GLU A 71 18.38 -1.12 16.99
C GLU A 71 18.34 -0.21 18.24
N ASP A 72 17.48 0.82 18.23
CA ASP A 72 17.28 1.71 19.37
C ASP A 72 16.86 0.96 20.64
N ILE A 73 16.00 -0.06 20.52
CA ILE A 73 15.62 -0.94 21.63
C ILE A 73 16.84 -1.72 22.13
N SER A 74 17.62 -2.30 21.23
CA SER A 74 18.79 -3.11 21.58
C SER A 74 19.91 -2.30 22.26
N GLU A 75 20.00 -1.01 21.94
CA GLU A 75 20.99 -0.09 22.48
C GLU A 75 20.49 0.72 23.69
N ASP A 76 19.30 0.39 24.24
CA ASP A 76 18.65 1.14 25.33
C ASP A 76 18.51 2.66 25.03
N GLN A 77 18.27 3.01 23.76
CA GLN A 77 18.08 4.40 23.30
C GLN A 77 16.61 4.84 23.27
N THR A 78 15.70 3.95 23.67
CA THR A 78 14.26 4.26 23.77
C THR A 78 13.90 4.86 25.13
N MET A 79 12.71 5.47 25.22
CA MET A 79 12.17 6.01 26.48
C MET A 79 10.78 5.46 26.75
N SER A 80 10.39 5.44 28.02
CA SER A 80 9.04 5.00 28.39
C SER A 80 7.97 5.98 27.92
N ALA A 81 6.74 5.49 27.72
CA ALA A 81 5.62 6.35 27.38
C ALA A 81 5.31 7.40 28.46
N ALA A 82 5.57 7.11 29.74
CA ALA A 82 5.40 8.07 30.82
C ALA A 82 6.43 9.21 30.74
N GLU A 83 7.70 8.84 30.55
CA GLU A 83 8.80 9.79 30.38
C GLU A 83 8.60 10.67 29.14
N ALA A 84 8.14 10.09 28.02
CA ALA A 84 7.80 10.84 26.81
C ALA A 84 6.68 11.86 27.07
N ARG A 85 5.59 11.46 27.74
CA ARG A 85 4.47 12.37 28.04
C ARG A 85 4.89 13.54 28.93
N GLU A 86 5.73 13.27 29.93
CA GLU A 86 6.29 14.32 30.79
C GLU A 86 7.22 15.25 30.01
N ARG A 87 8.14 14.70 29.22
CA ARG A 87 9.13 15.46 28.45
C ARG A 87 8.51 16.33 27.34
N PHE A 88 7.47 15.83 26.67
CA PHE A 88 6.83 16.51 25.55
C PHE A 88 5.53 17.24 25.93
N GLY A 89 5.13 17.23 27.21
CA GLY A 89 3.98 17.98 27.71
C GLY A 89 2.63 17.43 27.25
N THR A 90 2.52 16.12 27.05
CA THR A 90 1.29 15.41 26.64
C THR A 90 0.69 14.56 27.76
N ALA A 91 1.04 14.87 29.01
CA ALA A 91 0.59 14.13 30.20
C ALA A 91 -0.82 14.53 30.70
N ASP A 92 -1.35 15.68 30.27
CA ASP A 92 -2.57 16.31 30.81
C ASP A 92 -3.80 16.24 29.88
N GLU A 93 -3.85 15.31 28.92
CA GLU A 93 -5.03 15.05 28.04
C GLU A 93 -5.84 13.82 28.48
#